data_AF-A0A151JDK0-F1
#
_entry.id   AF-A0A151JDK0-F1
#
_cell.length_a   1.000
_cell.length_b   1.000
_cell.length_c   1.000
_cell.angle_alpha   90.00
_cell.angle_beta   90.00
_cell.angle_gamma   90.00
#
_symmetry.space_group_name_H-M   'P 1'
#
loop_
_entity.id
_entity.type
_entity.pdbx_description
1 polymer ?
#
loop_
_entity_poly.entity_id
_entity_poly.type
_entity_poly.pdbx_seq_one_letter_code
_entity_poly.pdbx_strand_id
1 'polypeptide(L)'
;MDFQRLAGLHLERNPRLSNRDISHLAADVNAVRCLTQAAINVELFTIPLYMTTMYSIEGMHSITGKGNALYLGRRWPGITPTPNPQTANQQACNLIFSVFIQEMLHLQMAANIHNALSASVAGSQAAAADFNSPLLVNENNGWICYGPDKTAIPHILDLTDLSEAPYNAVKVALGGLDENSINLFLLIEEPSDVLASRIQASKRTKYIATNGKGVEGSVPFDHWSAQSTEADLPQFGTIATMYECLAAYLNVTYSDGSSLFSKMFNPDSIQRDLFNTEESGHPLAEFPTHENGGGR
;
A
#
# COMPACT_ATOMS: atom_id res chain seq x y z
N MET A 1 17.18 -2.86 6.29
CA MET A 1 18.08 -2.78 5.11
C MET A 1 18.25 -1.29 4.81
N ASP A 2 19.46 -0.78 4.69
CA ASP A 2 19.69 0.66 4.51
C ASP A 2 19.22 1.08 3.10
N PHE A 3 18.21 1.95 3.03
CA PHE A 3 17.54 2.32 1.77
C PHE A 3 18.51 2.99 0.78
N GLN A 4 19.52 3.70 1.30
CA GLN A 4 20.59 4.30 0.49
C GLN A 4 21.49 3.23 -0.16
N ARG A 5 21.73 2.12 0.53
CA ARG A 5 22.49 0.99 0.00
C ARG A 5 21.73 0.25 -1.10
N LEU A 6 20.41 0.07 -0.94
CA LEU A 6 19.53 -0.50 -1.97
C LEU A 6 19.49 0.38 -3.22
N ALA A 7 19.34 1.70 -3.05
CA ALA A 7 19.36 2.66 -4.15
C ALA A 7 20.68 2.62 -4.95
N GLY A 8 21.83 2.60 -4.27
CA GLY A 8 23.14 2.45 -4.91
C GLY A 8 23.28 1.12 -5.67
N LEU A 9 22.81 0.03 -5.08
CA LEU A 9 22.85 -1.30 -5.73
C LEU A 9 22.00 -1.35 -7.02
N HIS A 10 20.84 -0.70 -7.06
CA HIS A 10 20.03 -0.64 -8.28
C HIS A 10 20.75 0.10 -9.41
N LEU A 11 21.42 1.22 -9.11
CA LEU A 11 22.21 1.96 -10.10
C LEU A 11 23.41 1.16 -10.63
N GLU A 12 24.12 0.46 -9.75
CA GLU A 12 25.27 -0.38 -10.14
C GLU A 12 24.86 -1.55 -11.04
N ARG A 13 23.69 -2.13 -10.80
CA ARG A 13 23.26 -3.37 -11.46
C ARG A 13 22.32 -3.16 -12.63
N ASN A 14 21.76 -1.96 -12.77
CA ASN A 14 20.86 -1.62 -13.87
C ASN A 14 21.36 -0.40 -14.66
N PRO A 15 22.16 -0.62 -15.73
CA PRO A 15 22.68 0.47 -16.54
C PRO A 15 21.60 1.27 -17.27
N ARG A 16 20.37 0.76 -17.39
CA ARG A 16 19.24 1.48 -18.03
C ARG A 16 18.76 2.68 -17.20
N LEU A 17 19.14 2.76 -15.92
CA LEU A 17 18.77 3.86 -15.02
C LEU A 17 19.75 5.04 -15.11
N SER A 18 20.92 4.85 -15.73
CA SER A 18 21.95 5.89 -15.84
C SER A 18 22.04 6.42 -17.27
N ASN A 19 22.21 7.75 -17.41
CA ASN A 19 22.36 8.40 -18.72
C ASN A 19 21.22 8.04 -19.70
N ARG A 20 20.00 7.90 -19.20
CA ARG A 20 18.81 7.54 -19.97
C ARG A 20 18.43 8.69 -20.92
N ASP A 21 17.97 8.37 -22.12
CA ASP A 21 17.53 9.38 -23.08
C ASP A 21 16.35 10.19 -22.50
N ILE A 22 16.45 11.53 -22.55
CA ILE A 22 15.45 12.45 -22.00
C ILE A 22 14.06 12.30 -22.66
N SER A 23 13.98 11.73 -23.86
CA SER A 23 12.71 11.42 -24.53
C SER A 23 11.84 10.44 -23.75
N HIS A 24 12.41 9.67 -22.83
CA HIS A 24 11.66 8.77 -21.95
C HIS A 24 11.04 9.45 -20.73
N LEU A 25 11.37 10.71 -20.47
CA LEU A 25 10.96 11.42 -19.25
C LEU A 25 9.46 11.33 -18.98
N ALA A 26 8.62 11.59 -19.99
CA ALA A 26 7.16 11.57 -19.81
C ALA A 26 6.64 10.17 -19.41
N ALA A 27 7.23 9.11 -19.95
CA ALA A 27 6.88 7.74 -19.61
C ALA A 27 7.35 7.38 -18.19
N ASP A 28 8.58 7.75 -17.81
CA ASP A 28 9.11 7.45 -16.49
C ASP A 28 8.37 8.23 -15.38
N VAL A 29 8.02 9.51 -15.64
CA VAL A 29 7.15 10.31 -14.76
C VAL A 29 5.81 9.63 -14.56
N ASN A 30 5.20 9.14 -15.65
CA ASN A 30 3.94 8.42 -15.56
C ASN A 30 4.07 7.12 -14.76
N ALA A 31 5.17 6.37 -14.92
CA ALA A 31 5.42 5.14 -14.17
C ALA A 31 5.49 5.39 -12.66
N VAL A 32 6.22 6.42 -12.22
CA VAL A 32 6.32 6.78 -10.79
C VAL A 32 4.94 7.17 -10.21
N ARG A 33 4.11 7.88 -10.97
CA ARG A 33 2.77 8.25 -10.51
C ARG A 33 1.85 7.05 -10.41
N CYS A 34 1.87 6.16 -11.40
CA CYS A 34 1.11 4.91 -11.33
C CYS A 34 1.61 4.01 -10.19
N LEU A 35 2.91 3.95 -9.93
CA LEU A 35 3.48 3.18 -8.80
C LEU A 35 3.06 3.74 -7.44
N THR A 36 3.10 5.06 -7.26
CA THR A 36 2.64 5.68 -6.01
C THR A 36 1.12 5.60 -5.86
N GLN A 37 0.35 5.63 -6.96
CA GLN A 37 -1.09 5.34 -6.95
C GLN A 37 -1.38 3.87 -6.63
N ALA A 38 -0.56 2.92 -7.11
CA ALA A 38 -0.67 1.51 -6.75
C ALA A 38 -0.40 1.27 -5.26
N ALA A 39 0.55 2.01 -4.68
CA ALA A 39 0.77 2.03 -3.23
C ALA A 39 -0.48 2.51 -2.49
N ILE A 40 -1.03 3.68 -2.83
CA ILE A 40 -2.30 4.17 -2.26
C ILE A 40 -3.40 3.12 -2.37
N ASN A 41 -3.53 2.47 -3.53
CA ASN A 41 -4.55 1.46 -3.76
C ASN A 41 -4.40 0.24 -2.84
N VAL A 42 -3.18 -0.28 -2.65
CA VAL A 42 -2.98 -1.47 -1.79
C VAL A 42 -3.22 -1.13 -0.32
N GLU A 43 -2.69 -0.01 0.18
CA GLU A 43 -2.92 0.41 1.59
C GLU A 43 -4.40 0.73 1.85
N LEU A 44 -5.09 1.35 0.87
CA LEU A 44 -6.53 1.60 0.99
C LEU A 44 -7.34 0.30 0.95
N PHE A 45 -6.90 -0.68 0.17
CA PHE A 45 -7.56 -1.97 0.01
C PHE A 45 -7.50 -2.82 1.29
N THR A 46 -6.44 -2.72 2.08
CA THR A 46 -6.29 -3.51 3.31
C THR A 46 -7.18 -2.99 4.44
N ILE A 47 -7.41 -1.67 4.49
CA ILE A 47 -8.18 -1.01 5.55
C ILE A 47 -9.58 -1.62 5.76
N PRO A 48 -10.46 -1.76 4.74
CA PRO A 48 -11.78 -2.37 4.93
C PRO A 48 -11.71 -3.83 5.40
N LEU A 49 -10.69 -4.58 5.01
CA LEU A 49 -10.51 -5.97 5.42
C LEU A 49 -10.24 -6.05 6.93
N TYR A 50 -9.25 -5.30 7.42
CA TYR A 50 -8.91 -5.26 8.84
C TYR A 50 -10.04 -4.67 9.69
N MET A 51 -10.64 -3.58 9.23
CA MET A 51 -11.73 -2.91 9.94
C MET A 51 -12.97 -3.81 10.10
N THR A 52 -13.41 -4.48 9.02
CA THR A 52 -14.59 -5.36 9.07
C THR A 52 -14.36 -6.54 10.01
N THR A 53 -13.19 -7.18 9.92
CA THR A 53 -12.83 -8.30 10.80
C THR A 53 -12.73 -7.87 12.25
N MET A 54 -12.06 -6.75 12.54
CA MET A 54 -11.95 -6.19 13.89
C MET A 54 -13.33 -5.99 14.53
N TYR A 55 -14.25 -5.36 13.81
CA TYR A 55 -15.61 -5.10 14.29
C TYR A 55 -16.47 -6.35 14.49
N SER A 56 -16.10 -7.48 13.88
CA SER A 56 -16.82 -8.74 14.09
C SER A 56 -16.50 -9.43 15.42
N ILE A 57 -15.32 -9.18 16.00
CA ILE A 57 -14.83 -9.87 17.21
C ILE A 57 -15.65 -9.50 18.44
N GLU A 58 -15.99 -8.22 18.55
CA GLU A 58 -16.68 -7.66 19.71
C GLU A 58 -18.18 -7.43 19.44
N GLY A 59 -18.60 -7.65 18.19
CA GLY A 59 -19.96 -7.42 17.73
C GLY A 59 -20.34 -5.94 17.66
N MET A 60 -21.63 -5.69 17.49
CA MET A 60 -22.18 -4.33 17.45
C MET A 60 -23.05 -4.07 18.68
N HIS A 61 -22.94 -2.88 19.27
CA HIS A 61 -23.80 -2.40 20.34
C HIS A 61 -24.77 -1.35 19.80
N SER A 62 -25.96 -1.27 20.38
CA SER A 62 -26.88 -0.18 20.03
C SER A 62 -26.36 1.15 20.56
N ILE A 63 -26.41 2.20 19.74
CA ILE A 63 -26.12 3.56 20.20
C ILE A 63 -27.24 4.00 21.14
N THR A 64 -26.90 4.30 22.39
CA THR A 64 -27.84 4.69 23.47
C THR A 64 -27.59 6.09 24.02
N GLY A 65 -26.68 6.86 23.41
CA GLY A 65 -26.29 8.20 23.87
C GLY A 65 -27.43 9.22 23.85
N LYS A 66 -27.60 9.93 24.98
CA LYS A 66 -28.60 10.99 25.15
C LYS A 66 -28.25 12.18 24.23
N GLY A 67 -29.17 12.58 23.35
CA GLY A 67 -28.97 13.69 22.40
C GLY A 67 -28.62 13.28 20.96
N ASN A 68 -28.45 11.99 20.68
CA ASN A 68 -28.06 11.49 19.36
C ASN A 68 -29.24 10.80 18.62
N ALA A 69 -30.34 11.52 18.43
CA ALA A 69 -31.60 10.97 17.92
C ALA A 69 -31.49 10.30 16.54
N LEU A 70 -30.55 10.74 15.69
CA LEU A 70 -30.31 10.19 14.35
C LEU A 70 -29.76 8.75 14.39
N TYR A 71 -29.02 8.43 15.46
CA TYR A 71 -28.27 7.18 15.58
C TYR A 71 -28.81 6.25 16.67
N LEU A 72 -29.73 6.73 17.51
CA LEU A 72 -30.36 5.95 18.58
C LEU A 72 -30.94 4.63 18.05
N GLY A 73 -30.50 3.51 18.62
CA GLY A 73 -30.94 2.16 18.22
C GLY A 73 -30.26 1.60 16.97
N ARG A 74 -29.46 2.38 16.23
CA ARG A 74 -28.55 1.82 15.23
C ARG A 74 -27.43 1.07 15.94
N ARG A 75 -26.99 -0.03 15.33
CA ARG A 75 -25.87 -0.82 15.82
C ARG A 75 -24.56 -0.17 15.37
N TRP A 76 -23.70 0.19 16.32
CA TRP A 76 -22.35 0.68 16.09
C TRP A 76 -21.38 -0.39 16.54
N PRO A 77 -20.25 -0.60 15.86
CA PRO A 77 -19.20 -1.42 16.41
C PRO A 77 -18.70 -0.81 17.72
N GLY A 78 -18.69 -1.61 18.79
CA GLY A 78 -18.34 -1.12 20.12
C GLY A 78 -17.27 -1.90 20.76
N ILE A 79 -16.04 -1.58 20.42
CA ILE A 79 -14.99 -1.54 21.41
C ILE A 79 -13.88 -0.65 20.87
N THR A 80 -13.43 0.25 21.74
CA THR A 80 -12.12 0.90 21.63
C THR A 80 -11.07 -0.07 22.17
N PRO A 81 -9.83 -0.06 21.64
CA PRO A 81 -8.74 -0.89 22.14
C PRO A 81 -8.70 -0.92 23.67
N THR A 82 -8.51 -2.10 24.24
CA THR A 82 -8.49 -2.28 25.69
C THR A 82 -7.06 -2.09 26.21
N PRO A 83 -6.76 -1.14 27.10
CA PRO A 83 -5.39 -0.90 27.57
C PRO A 83 -4.73 -2.11 28.26
N ASN A 84 -5.52 -2.98 28.89
CA ASN A 84 -5.06 -4.18 29.59
C ASN A 84 -5.88 -5.40 29.15
N PRO A 85 -5.65 -5.96 27.94
CA PRO A 85 -6.49 -7.03 27.40
C PRO A 85 -6.34 -8.33 28.22
N GLN A 86 -7.45 -8.85 28.75
CA GLN A 86 -7.49 -10.05 29.60
C GLN A 86 -8.06 -11.27 28.88
N THR A 87 -8.83 -11.08 27.80
CA THR A 87 -9.44 -12.17 27.03
C THR A 87 -8.81 -12.30 25.65
N ALA A 88 -8.96 -13.47 25.02
CA ALA A 88 -8.48 -13.70 23.66
C ALA A 88 -9.09 -12.72 22.64
N ASN A 89 -10.38 -12.39 22.79
CA ASN A 89 -11.07 -11.42 21.92
C ASN A 89 -10.48 -10.01 22.07
N GLN A 90 -10.21 -9.57 23.30
CA GLN A 90 -9.58 -8.27 23.54
C GLN A 90 -8.16 -8.21 22.96
N GLN A 91 -7.40 -9.30 23.09
CA GLN A 91 -6.06 -9.41 22.51
C GLN A 91 -6.10 -9.37 20.97
N ALA A 92 -6.99 -10.16 20.37
CA ALA A 92 -7.18 -10.19 18.91
C ALA A 92 -7.66 -8.84 18.37
N CYS A 93 -8.62 -8.20 19.04
CA CYS A 93 -9.12 -6.88 18.68
C CYS A 93 -8.00 -5.83 18.74
N ASN A 94 -7.20 -5.81 19.82
CA ASN A 94 -6.07 -4.88 19.93
C ASN A 94 -5.01 -5.12 18.85
N LEU A 95 -4.72 -6.38 18.52
CA LEU A 95 -3.74 -6.73 17.49
C LEU A 95 -4.19 -6.22 16.13
N ILE A 96 -5.41 -6.56 15.70
CA ILE A 96 -5.95 -6.11 14.40
C ILE A 96 -6.11 -4.59 14.38
N PHE A 97 -6.52 -3.97 15.49
CA PHE A 97 -6.56 -2.51 15.60
C PHE A 97 -5.18 -1.89 15.37
N SER A 98 -4.11 -2.46 15.95
CA SER A 98 -2.76 -1.95 15.74
C SER A 98 -2.32 -2.02 14.28
N VAL A 99 -2.66 -3.11 13.57
CA VAL A 99 -2.42 -3.25 12.13
C VAL A 99 -3.24 -2.22 11.35
N PHE A 100 -4.54 -2.10 11.64
CA PHE A 100 -5.40 -1.10 11.01
C PHE A 100 -4.86 0.34 11.14
N ILE A 101 -4.35 0.73 12.31
CA ILE A 101 -3.73 2.05 12.50
C ILE A 101 -2.44 2.18 11.68
N GLN A 102 -1.62 1.13 11.60
CA GLN A 102 -0.42 1.12 10.74
C GLN A 102 -0.78 1.28 9.26
N GLU A 103 -1.82 0.59 8.78
CA GLU A 103 -2.27 0.72 7.39
C GLU A 103 -2.81 2.12 7.08
N MET A 104 -3.51 2.76 8.02
CA MET A 104 -3.94 4.15 7.86
C MET A 104 -2.73 5.12 7.82
N LEU A 105 -1.67 4.85 8.59
CA LEU A 105 -0.40 5.58 8.48
C LEU A 105 0.25 5.34 7.12
N HIS A 106 0.32 4.08 6.65
CA HIS A 106 0.88 3.73 5.34
C HIS A 106 0.13 4.44 4.22
N LEU A 107 -1.20 4.49 4.26
CA LEU A 107 -2.01 5.24 3.30
C LEU A 107 -1.69 6.73 3.31
N GLN A 108 -1.54 7.35 4.49
CA GLN A 108 -1.10 8.74 4.60
C GLN A 108 0.28 8.95 3.99
N MET A 109 1.24 8.08 4.31
CA MET A 109 2.60 8.15 3.76
C MET A 109 2.63 7.97 2.24
N ALA A 110 1.88 7.01 1.71
CA ALA A 110 1.76 6.77 0.28
C ALA A 110 1.15 7.99 -0.45
N ALA A 111 0.11 8.61 0.12
CA ALA A 111 -0.49 9.82 -0.43
C ALA A 111 0.46 11.03 -0.38
N ASN A 112 1.19 11.19 0.73
CA ASN A 112 2.21 12.24 0.89
C ASN A 112 3.35 12.08 -0.12
N ILE A 113 3.85 10.86 -0.32
CA ILE A 113 4.87 10.51 -1.32
C ILE A 113 4.34 10.77 -2.72
N HIS A 114 3.10 10.37 -3.04
CA HIS A 114 2.48 10.65 -4.32
C HIS A 114 2.43 12.15 -4.60
N ASN A 115 1.90 12.95 -3.66
CA ASN A 115 1.81 14.40 -3.81
C ASN A 115 3.18 15.05 -3.98
N ALA A 116 4.19 14.59 -3.22
CA ALA A 116 5.56 15.07 -3.33
C ALA A 116 6.22 14.70 -4.66
N LEU A 117 5.85 13.58 -5.27
CA LEU A 117 6.40 13.10 -6.54
C LEU A 117 5.49 13.40 -7.74
N SER A 118 4.53 14.31 -7.61
CA SER A 118 3.58 14.61 -8.68
C SER A 118 3.67 16.05 -9.17
N ALA A 119 4.86 16.67 -9.12
CA ALA A 119 5.07 17.97 -9.76
C ALA A 119 4.70 17.94 -11.25
N SER A 120 4.26 19.07 -11.80
CA SER A 120 4.14 19.23 -13.25
C SER A 120 5.54 19.22 -13.88
N VAL A 121 5.71 18.37 -14.90
CA VAL A 121 6.96 18.22 -15.66
C VAL A 121 6.65 18.49 -17.13
N ALA A 122 7.65 18.87 -17.93
CA ALA A 122 7.45 19.07 -19.37
C ALA A 122 6.76 17.85 -20.02
N GLY A 123 5.58 18.05 -20.62
CA GLY A 123 4.78 16.99 -21.24
C GLY A 123 3.89 16.20 -20.28
N SER A 124 3.81 16.55 -18.99
CA SER A 124 3.02 15.82 -18.00
C SER A 124 2.52 16.70 -16.85
N GLN A 125 1.21 16.75 -16.62
CA GLN A 125 0.60 17.59 -15.57
C GLN A 125 0.59 16.90 -14.23
N ALA A 126 0.69 17.67 -13.14
CA ALA A 126 0.51 17.16 -11.79
C ALA A 126 -0.81 16.38 -11.64
N ALA A 127 -0.77 15.31 -10.84
CA ALA A 127 -1.93 14.49 -10.47
C ALA A 127 -2.01 14.39 -8.94
N ALA A 128 -3.21 14.54 -8.40
CA ALA A 128 -3.45 14.29 -6.98
C ALA A 128 -3.69 12.79 -6.75
N ALA A 129 -3.41 12.33 -5.55
CA ALA A 129 -3.77 10.99 -5.10
C ALA A 129 -5.28 10.75 -5.31
N ASP A 130 -5.63 9.65 -5.99
CA ASP A 130 -7.01 9.22 -6.18
C ASP A 130 -7.36 8.09 -5.19
N PHE A 131 -8.45 8.24 -4.46
CA PHE A 131 -8.95 7.23 -3.52
C PHE A 131 -10.14 6.44 -4.10
N ASN A 132 -10.51 6.71 -5.35
CA ASN A 132 -11.60 6.07 -6.08
C ASN A 132 -11.09 5.38 -7.35
N SER A 133 -9.87 4.82 -7.31
CA SER A 133 -9.29 4.13 -8.46
C SER A 133 -10.28 3.09 -9.02
N PRO A 134 -10.47 3.04 -10.36
CA PRO A 134 -11.39 2.11 -11.00
C PRO A 134 -11.00 0.63 -10.82
N LEU A 135 -9.81 0.35 -10.29
CA LEU A 135 -9.38 -0.98 -9.89
C LEU A 135 -10.01 -1.45 -8.57
N LEU A 136 -10.48 -0.52 -7.73
CA LEU A 136 -11.03 -0.82 -6.41
C LEU A 136 -12.53 -0.57 -6.34
N VAL A 137 -13.02 0.49 -6.99
CA VAL A 137 -14.43 0.91 -6.94
C VAL A 137 -15.03 1.05 -8.33
N ASN A 138 -16.36 0.87 -8.43
CA ASN A 138 -17.12 1.15 -9.64
C ASN A 138 -17.55 2.63 -9.73
N GLU A 139 -18.22 3.00 -10.83
CA GLU A 139 -18.73 4.35 -11.09
C GLU A 139 -19.71 4.90 -10.02
N ASN A 140 -20.28 4.03 -9.19
CA ASN A 140 -21.16 4.40 -8.07
C ASN A 140 -20.42 4.41 -6.72
N ASN A 141 -19.08 4.39 -6.72
CA ASN A 141 -18.20 4.31 -5.54
C ASN A 141 -18.41 3.03 -4.70
N GLY A 142 -18.94 1.96 -5.30
CA GLY A 142 -19.05 0.66 -4.66
C GLY A 142 -17.80 -0.18 -4.88
N TRP A 143 -17.25 -0.78 -3.81
CA TRP A 143 -16.10 -1.69 -3.92
C TRP A 143 -16.37 -2.87 -4.85
N ILE A 144 -15.42 -3.17 -5.73
CA ILE A 144 -15.47 -4.30 -6.69
C ILE A 144 -14.33 -5.31 -6.50
N CYS A 145 -13.36 -4.97 -5.64
CA CYS A 145 -12.19 -5.78 -5.33
C CYS A 145 -12.43 -6.86 -4.26
N TYR A 146 -13.57 -6.82 -3.55
CA TYR A 146 -13.94 -7.82 -2.55
C TYR A 146 -15.11 -8.70 -3.01
N GLY A 147 -15.10 -9.98 -2.65
CA GLY A 147 -16.18 -10.92 -2.95
C GLY A 147 -15.78 -12.38 -2.76
N PRO A 148 -16.77 -13.29 -2.74
CA PRO A 148 -16.54 -14.73 -2.54
C PRO A 148 -15.74 -15.38 -3.68
N ASP A 149 -15.69 -14.73 -4.84
CA ASP A 149 -14.99 -15.14 -6.04
C ASP A 149 -13.68 -14.37 -6.27
N LYS A 150 -13.37 -13.37 -5.44
CA LYS A 150 -12.18 -12.53 -5.60
C LYS A 150 -10.96 -13.20 -4.98
N THR A 151 -9.85 -13.15 -5.70
CA THR A 151 -8.58 -13.78 -5.29
C THR A 151 -7.37 -12.88 -5.52
N ALA A 152 -7.56 -11.67 -6.07
CA ALA A 152 -6.44 -10.78 -6.38
C ALA A 152 -6.23 -9.76 -5.26
N ILE A 153 -5.00 -9.69 -4.75
CA ILE A 153 -4.51 -8.51 -4.03
C ILE A 153 -4.12 -7.50 -5.12
N PRO A 154 -4.74 -6.30 -5.17
CA PRO A 154 -4.52 -5.31 -6.23
C PRO A 154 -3.04 -5.07 -6.48
N HIS A 155 -2.60 -5.11 -7.74
CA HIS A 155 -1.21 -4.94 -8.19
C HIS A 155 -0.20 -6.01 -7.74
N ILE A 156 -0.48 -6.71 -6.64
CA ILE A 156 0.49 -7.60 -6.00
C ILE A 156 0.44 -9.00 -6.61
N LEU A 157 -0.59 -9.77 -6.31
CA LEU A 157 -0.67 -11.17 -6.74
C LEU A 157 -2.09 -11.72 -6.76
N ASP A 158 -2.31 -12.72 -7.62
CA ASP A 158 -3.51 -13.57 -7.58
C ASP A 158 -3.24 -14.76 -6.67
N LEU A 159 -4.00 -14.88 -5.57
CA LEU A 159 -3.81 -15.90 -4.56
C LEU A 159 -3.89 -17.32 -5.15
N THR A 160 -4.63 -17.51 -6.25
CA THR A 160 -4.69 -18.81 -6.94
C THR A 160 -3.38 -19.25 -7.61
N ASP A 161 -2.42 -18.33 -7.75
CA ASP A 161 -1.06 -18.63 -8.25
C ASP A 161 -0.10 -19.10 -7.14
N LEU A 162 -0.56 -19.22 -5.89
CA LEU A 162 0.21 -19.79 -4.78
C LEU A 162 0.19 -21.34 -4.80
N SER A 163 1.25 -21.97 -4.31
CA SER A 163 1.50 -23.40 -4.51
C SER A 163 0.63 -24.35 -3.69
N GLU A 164 0.17 -23.91 -2.51
CA GLU A 164 -0.43 -24.82 -1.53
C GLU A 164 -1.64 -24.22 -0.82
N ALA A 165 -2.54 -25.10 -0.38
CA ALA A 165 -3.64 -24.77 0.52
C ALA A 165 -3.09 -24.55 1.94
N PRO A 166 -3.74 -23.70 2.77
CA PRO A 166 -4.99 -22.99 2.48
C PRO A 166 -4.83 -21.77 1.57
N TYR A 167 -3.60 -21.26 1.40
CA TYR A 167 -3.32 -19.96 0.79
C TYR A 167 -3.84 -19.79 -0.64
N ASN A 168 -3.75 -20.84 -1.47
CA ASN A 168 -4.24 -20.78 -2.85
C ASN A 168 -5.78 -20.80 -3.00
N ALA A 169 -6.50 -21.04 -1.91
CA ALA A 169 -7.95 -21.07 -1.87
C ALA A 169 -8.55 -19.83 -1.16
N VAL A 170 -7.71 -19.01 -0.51
CA VAL A 170 -8.13 -17.80 0.21
C VAL A 170 -8.88 -16.85 -0.73
N LYS A 171 -9.95 -16.25 -0.20
CA LYS A 171 -10.76 -15.25 -0.86
C LYS A 171 -10.48 -13.87 -0.30
N VAL A 172 -10.40 -12.91 -1.21
CA VAL A 172 -10.37 -11.48 -0.91
C VAL A 172 -11.81 -11.04 -0.64
N ALA A 173 -12.27 -11.23 0.59
CA ALA A 173 -13.65 -10.98 0.97
C ALA A 173 -13.72 -10.22 2.31
N LEU A 174 -14.68 -9.30 2.40
CA LEU A 174 -15.05 -8.68 3.67
C LEU A 174 -15.84 -9.70 4.49
N GLY A 175 -15.50 -9.85 5.77
CA GLY A 175 -16.11 -10.84 6.63
C GLY A 175 -15.73 -10.65 8.09
N GLY A 176 -16.26 -11.52 8.94
CA GLY A 176 -15.82 -11.59 10.33
C GLY A 176 -14.51 -12.36 10.49
N LEU A 177 -14.02 -12.45 11.73
CA LEU A 177 -12.82 -13.21 12.05
C LEU A 177 -13.09 -14.71 11.89
N ASP A 178 -12.54 -15.26 10.83
CA ASP A 178 -12.56 -16.67 10.46
C ASP A 178 -11.21 -17.12 9.87
N GLU A 179 -11.09 -18.40 9.52
CA GLU A 179 -9.86 -18.95 8.93
C GLU A 179 -9.48 -18.26 7.61
N ASN A 180 -10.44 -17.82 6.80
CA ASN A 180 -10.15 -17.15 5.54
C ASN A 180 -9.53 -15.78 5.78
N SER A 181 -10.12 -14.97 6.66
CA SER A 181 -9.60 -13.64 7.03
C SER A 181 -8.21 -13.73 7.66
N ILE A 182 -7.97 -14.69 8.56
CA ILE A 182 -6.66 -14.90 9.19
C ILE A 182 -5.61 -15.25 8.12
N ASN A 183 -5.91 -16.19 7.23
CA ASN A 183 -4.97 -16.56 6.17
C ASN A 183 -4.74 -15.43 5.17
N LEU A 184 -5.75 -14.61 4.88
CA LEU A 184 -5.59 -13.42 4.03
C LEU A 184 -4.67 -12.39 4.68
N PHE A 185 -4.84 -12.11 5.97
CA PHE A 185 -3.98 -11.17 6.71
C PHE A 185 -2.53 -11.65 6.75
N LEU A 186 -2.33 -12.94 7.02
CA LEU A 186 -0.99 -13.53 6.99
C LEU A 186 -0.34 -13.39 5.62
N LEU A 187 -1.08 -13.52 4.52
CA LEU A 187 -0.55 -13.36 3.16
C LEU A 187 -0.22 -11.91 2.80
N ILE A 188 -1.04 -10.95 3.25
CA ILE A 188 -0.80 -9.51 3.03
C ILE A 188 0.50 -9.08 3.73
N GLU A 189 0.67 -9.51 4.98
CA GLU A 189 1.81 -9.13 5.84
C GLU A 189 3.02 -10.08 5.76
N GLU A 190 2.94 -11.13 4.93
CA GLU A 190 3.99 -12.14 4.82
C GLU A 190 5.29 -11.48 4.33
N PRO A 191 6.45 -11.81 4.95
CA PRO A 191 7.74 -11.37 4.44
C PRO A 191 7.92 -11.67 2.94
N SER A 192 8.48 -10.72 2.21
CA SER A 192 8.56 -10.74 0.74
C SER A 192 9.20 -12.03 0.18
N ASP A 193 10.30 -12.48 0.80
CA ASP A 193 11.00 -13.70 0.39
C ASP A 193 10.16 -14.95 0.63
N VAL A 194 9.43 -15.01 1.75
CA VAL A 194 8.51 -16.10 2.06
C VAL A 194 7.34 -16.10 1.07
N LEU A 195 6.68 -14.97 0.85
CA LEU A 195 5.55 -14.89 -0.08
C LEU A 195 5.95 -15.24 -1.52
N ALA A 196 7.10 -14.71 -1.97
CA ALA A 196 7.65 -15.03 -3.28
C ALA A 196 7.97 -16.53 -3.43
N SER A 197 8.46 -17.18 -2.36
CA SER A 197 8.74 -18.62 -2.38
C SER A 197 7.49 -19.48 -2.57
N ARG A 198 6.33 -19.00 -2.10
CA ARG A 198 5.02 -19.67 -2.21
C ARG A 198 4.40 -19.57 -3.61
N ILE A 199 4.92 -18.72 -4.51
CA ILE A 199 4.40 -18.62 -5.88
C ILE A 199 4.75 -19.89 -6.67
N GLN A 200 3.74 -20.49 -7.30
CA GLN A 200 3.87 -21.68 -8.14
C GLN A 200 4.97 -21.50 -9.19
N ALA A 201 5.81 -22.52 -9.37
CA ALA A 201 6.94 -22.47 -10.31
C ALA A 201 6.50 -22.07 -11.74
N SER A 202 5.36 -22.56 -12.20
CA SER A 202 4.78 -22.24 -13.52
C SER A 202 4.27 -20.80 -13.66
N LYS A 203 4.09 -20.09 -12.54
CA LYS A 203 3.57 -18.72 -12.47
C LYS A 203 4.64 -17.67 -12.21
N ARG A 204 5.86 -18.08 -11.83
CA ARG A 204 6.95 -17.17 -11.43
C ARG A 204 7.28 -16.09 -12.47
N THR A 205 7.17 -16.40 -13.76
CA THR A 205 7.44 -15.41 -14.81
C THR A 205 6.41 -14.27 -14.88
N LYS A 206 5.24 -14.42 -14.25
CA LYS A 206 4.19 -13.39 -14.19
C LYS A 206 4.55 -12.24 -13.25
N TYR A 207 5.38 -12.48 -12.23
CA TYR A 207 5.61 -11.56 -11.11
C TYR A 207 7.04 -11.05 -11.06
N ILE A 208 7.25 -9.76 -10.86
CA ILE A 208 8.61 -9.19 -10.76
C ILE A 208 9.43 -9.84 -9.64
N ALA A 209 8.82 -10.15 -8.50
CA ALA A 209 9.49 -10.76 -7.35
C ALA A 209 10.12 -12.14 -7.67
N THR A 210 9.67 -12.81 -8.72
CA THR A 210 10.09 -14.19 -9.04
C THR A 210 10.46 -14.41 -10.50
N ASN A 211 10.20 -13.46 -11.39
CA ASN A 211 10.70 -13.51 -12.75
C ASN A 211 12.23 -13.39 -12.67
N GLY A 212 12.97 -14.20 -13.42
CA GLY A 212 14.44 -14.24 -13.28
C GLY A 212 15.18 -12.93 -13.58
N LYS A 213 14.45 -11.86 -13.95
CA LYS A 213 14.97 -10.50 -14.16
C LYS A 213 14.96 -9.67 -12.87
N GLY A 214 14.04 -9.94 -11.94
CA GLY A 214 13.83 -9.13 -10.74
C GLY A 214 13.53 -7.66 -11.07
N VAL A 215 13.69 -6.78 -10.09
CA VAL A 215 13.55 -5.33 -10.27
C VAL A 215 14.60 -4.79 -11.26
N GLU A 216 15.83 -5.28 -11.16
CA GLU A 216 16.98 -4.83 -11.97
C GLU A 216 16.75 -4.98 -13.48
N GLY A 217 16.12 -6.08 -13.92
CA GLY A 217 15.81 -6.30 -15.33
C GLY A 217 14.39 -5.92 -15.73
N SER A 218 13.54 -5.50 -14.78
CA SER A 218 12.15 -5.10 -15.06
C SER A 218 11.94 -3.58 -15.07
N VAL A 219 12.81 -2.80 -14.43
CA VAL A 219 12.75 -1.32 -14.42
C VAL A 219 13.79 -0.76 -15.40
N PRO A 220 13.51 0.30 -16.18
CA PRO A 220 12.17 0.85 -16.46
C PRO A 220 11.28 -0.18 -17.15
N PHE A 221 9.97 -0.14 -16.87
CA PHE A 221 9.01 -1.09 -17.39
C PHE A 221 9.01 -1.13 -18.92
N ASP A 222 9.05 -2.35 -19.47
CA ASP A 222 9.02 -2.57 -20.90
C ASP A 222 7.67 -2.11 -21.47
N HIS A 223 7.68 -1.44 -22.63
CA HIS A 223 6.49 -0.90 -23.31
C HIS A 223 5.67 0.16 -22.55
N TRP A 224 6.21 0.70 -21.46
CA TRP A 224 5.54 1.76 -20.72
C TRP A 224 5.57 3.10 -21.46
N SER A 225 4.47 3.85 -21.38
CA SER A 225 4.30 5.14 -22.06
C SER A 225 3.66 6.18 -21.15
N ALA A 226 3.58 7.42 -21.62
CA ALA A 226 2.87 8.50 -20.93
C ALA A 226 1.33 8.31 -20.94
N GLN A 227 0.81 7.33 -21.70
CA GLN A 227 -0.61 7.01 -21.80
C GLN A 227 -0.98 5.75 -21.01
N SER A 228 0.01 5.03 -20.47
CA SER A 228 -0.21 3.87 -19.61
C SER A 228 -0.90 4.30 -18.32
N THR A 229 -1.69 3.40 -17.73
CA THR A 229 -2.44 3.61 -16.48
C THR A 229 -1.99 2.63 -15.42
N GLU A 230 -2.43 2.79 -14.18
CA GLU A 230 -2.14 1.83 -13.12
C GLU A 230 -2.64 0.41 -13.45
N ALA A 231 -3.64 0.26 -14.32
CA ALA A 231 -4.11 -1.03 -14.80
C ALA A 231 -3.09 -1.77 -15.69
N ASP A 232 -2.15 -1.04 -16.28
CA ASP A 232 -1.09 -1.58 -17.14
C ASP A 232 0.17 -1.99 -16.36
N LEU A 233 0.22 -1.72 -15.04
CA LEU A 233 1.38 -2.05 -14.22
C LEU A 233 1.64 -3.57 -14.22
N PRO A 234 2.92 -3.98 -14.20
CA PRO A 234 3.27 -5.37 -14.02
C PRO A 234 2.80 -5.86 -12.65
N GLN A 235 2.51 -7.15 -12.53
CA GLN A 235 2.24 -7.76 -11.24
C GLN A 235 3.55 -7.88 -10.45
N PHE A 236 3.54 -7.43 -9.20
CA PHE A 236 4.78 -7.34 -8.42
C PHE A 236 5.15 -8.64 -7.73
N GLY A 237 4.15 -9.41 -7.27
CA GLY A 237 4.31 -10.62 -6.47
C GLY A 237 4.37 -10.34 -4.97
N THR A 238 4.92 -9.19 -4.55
CA THR A 238 4.94 -8.74 -3.16
C THR A 238 4.83 -7.21 -3.08
N ILE A 239 4.32 -6.69 -1.96
CA ILE A 239 4.26 -5.24 -1.70
C ILE A 239 5.67 -4.64 -1.67
N ALA A 240 6.64 -5.34 -1.07
CA ALA A 240 8.03 -4.90 -1.04
C ALA A 240 8.62 -4.72 -2.44
N THR A 241 8.40 -5.66 -3.37
CA THR A 241 8.90 -5.54 -4.75
C THR A 241 8.28 -4.36 -5.50
N MET A 242 7.03 -3.99 -5.21
CA MET A 242 6.42 -2.77 -5.75
C MET A 242 7.17 -1.52 -5.27
N TYR A 243 7.46 -1.41 -3.97
CA TYR A 243 8.23 -0.31 -3.40
C TYR A 243 9.69 -0.30 -3.89
N GLU A 244 10.31 -1.45 -4.12
CA GLU A 244 11.64 -1.55 -4.76
C GLU A 244 11.62 -1.04 -6.21
N CYS A 245 10.55 -1.32 -6.97
CA CYS A 245 10.39 -0.76 -8.32
C CYS A 245 10.29 0.77 -8.29
N LEU A 246 9.51 1.32 -7.33
CA LEU A 246 9.45 2.77 -7.11
C LEU A 246 10.84 3.33 -6.77
N ALA A 247 11.56 2.71 -5.84
CA ALA A 247 12.91 3.12 -5.48
C ALA A 247 13.86 3.10 -6.69
N ALA A 248 13.81 2.07 -7.53
CA ALA A 248 14.61 1.99 -8.75
C ALA A 248 14.31 3.14 -9.73
N TYR A 249 13.03 3.48 -9.95
CA TYR A 249 12.66 4.62 -10.79
C TYR A 249 13.16 5.97 -10.25
N LEU A 250 13.09 6.19 -8.94
CA LEU A 250 13.56 7.45 -8.34
C LEU A 250 15.06 7.70 -8.51
N ASN A 251 15.83 6.65 -8.83
CA ASN A 251 17.26 6.74 -9.12
C ASN A 251 17.57 7.01 -10.60
N VAL A 252 16.58 7.10 -11.50
CA VAL A 252 16.83 7.37 -12.92
C VAL A 252 17.53 8.73 -13.10
N THR A 253 18.61 8.73 -13.88
CA THR A 253 19.33 9.92 -14.36
C THR A 253 19.31 9.98 -15.88
N TYR A 254 19.20 11.20 -16.41
CA TYR A 254 19.04 11.46 -17.84
C TYR A 254 20.33 11.98 -18.48
N SER A 255 20.38 11.91 -19.81
CA SER A 255 21.48 12.39 -20.63
C SER A 255 21.73 13.90 -20.54
N ASP A 256 20.75 14.67 -20.03
CA ASP A 256 20.89 16.11 -19.74
C ASP A 256 21.53 16.39 -18.37
N GLY A 257 21.91 15.34 -17.61
CA GLY A 257 22.52 15.44 -16.28
C GLY A 257 21.52 15.59 -15.12
N SER A 258 20.22 15.66 -15.40
CA SER A 258 19.19 15.73 -14.36
C SER A 258 18.72 14.35 -13.89
N SER A 259 18.06 14.28 -12.73
CA SER A 259 17.43 13.04 -12.23
C SER A 259 15.90 13.11 -12.27
N LEU A 260 15.25 11.95 -12.40
CA LEU A 260 13.79 11.86 -12.37
C LEU A 260 13.22 12.42 -11.07
N PHE A 261 13.82 12.04 -9.93
CA PHE A 261 13.45 12.60 -8.62
C PHE A 261 13.51 14.14 -8.62
N SER A 262 14.61 14.74 -9.10
CA SER A 262 14.75 16.21 -9.10
C SER A 262 13.71 16.93 -9.97
N LYS A 263 13.21 16.27 -11.03
CA LYS A 263 12.16 16.82 -11.88
C LYS A 263 10.77 16.67 -11.26
N MET A 264 10.53 15.61 -10.50
CA MET A 264 9.19 15.28 -9.96
C MET A 264 8.94 15.81 -8.56
N PHE A 265 10.00 16.05 -7.78
CA PHE A 265 9.89 16.43 -6.38
C PHE A 265 9.33 17.85 -6.23
N ASN A 266 8.21 17.98 -5.53
CA ASN A 266 7.61 19.25 -5.14
C ASN A 266 7.68 19.41 -3.60
N PRO A 267 8.59 20.24 -3.07
CA PRO A 267 8.70 20.49 -1.64
C PRO A 267 7.47 21.21 -1.07
N ASP A 268 6.73 21.95 -1.90
CA ASP A 268 5.53 22.70 -1.51
C ASP A 268 4.24 21.88 -1.72
N SER A 269 4.37 20.58 -1.96
CA SER A 269 3.22 19.67 -2.10
C SER A 269 2.41 19.58 -0.80
N ILE A 270 1.13 19.26 -0.93
CA ILE A 270 0.25 19.07 0.23
C ILE A 270 0.73 17.83 1.00
N GLN A 271 1.07 18.04 2.27
CA GLN A 271 1.44 16.99 3.23
C GLN A 271 0.38 16.92 4.33
N ARG A 272 0.10 15.70 4.80
CA ARG A 272 -0.77 15.42 5.96
C ARG A 272 0.03 14.72 7.04
N ASP A 273 -0.22 15.07 8.28
CA ASP A 273 0.39 14.42 9.43
C ASP A 273 -0.63 14.28 10.56
N LEU A 274 -1.57 13.35 10.40
CA LEU A 274 -2.66 13.14 11.35
C LEU A 274 -2.22 12.34 12.59
N PHE A 275 -1.17 11.52 12.46
CA PHE A 275 -0.74 10.57 13.48
C PHE A 275 0.36 11.10 14.42
N ASN A 276 0.89 12.29 14.15
CA ASN A 276 1.91 12.92 14.99
C ASN A 276 1.49 14.30 15.50
N THR A 277 0.23 14.68 15.30
CA THR A 277 -0.34 15.93 15.81
C THR A 277 -1.01 15.74 17.16
N GLU A 278 -0.69 16.62 18.12
CA GLU A 278 -1.40 16.73 19.39
C GLU A 278 -2.48 17.82 19.30
N GLU A 279 -3.74 17.46 19.59
CA GLU A 279 -4.87 18.39 19.57
C GLU A 279 -5.78 18.20 20.81
N SER A 280 -6.66 19.17 21.06
CA SER A 280 -7.65 19.15 22.17
C SER A 280 -8.73 18.08 21.93
N GLY A 281 -8.36 16.81 22.10
CA GLY A 281 -9.14 15.60 21.78
C GLY A 281 -8.24 14.42 21.39
N HIS A 282 -6.99 14.70 21.01
CA HIS A 282 -5.96 13.73 20.67
C HIS A 282 -4.63 14.14 21.36
N PRO A 283 -4.51 13.93 22.68
CA PRO A 283 -3.48 14.58 23.49
C PRO A 283 -2.07 13.96 23.38
N LEU A 284 -1.91 12.91 22.59
CA LEU A 284 -0.64 12.20 22.38
C LEU A 284 -0.52 11.84 20.91
N ALA A 285 0.67 11.97 20.33
CA ALA A 285 0.99 11.38 19.03
C ALA A 285 0.90 9.84 19.09
N GLU A 286 0.37 9.21 18.04
CA GLU A 286 0.36 7.76 17.88
C GLU A 286 1.75 7.20 17.61
N PHE A 287 2.61 7.95 16.91
CA PHE A 287 4.00 7.60 16.62
C PHE A 287 4.96 8.72 17.09
N PRO A 288 5.09 8.96 18.40
CA PRO A 288 5.89 10.05 18.91
C PRO A 288 7.34 9.93 18.41
N THR A 289 7.88 11.03 17.88
CA THR A 289 9.29 11.09 17.50
C THR A 289 10.16 10.70 18.69
N HIS A 290 11.19 9.89 18.47
CA HIS A 290 12.26 9.71 19.46
C HIS A 290 13.04 11.03 19.63
N GLU A 291 12.45 12.01 20.31
CA GLU A 291 13.25 13.09 20.88
C GLU A 291 14.03 12.51 22.05
N ASN A 292 15.35 12.65 21.96
CA ASN A 292 16.37 12.33 22.94
C ASN A 292 15.85 11.92 24.31
N GLY A 293 16.18 10.69 24.72
CA GLY A 293 16.15 10.26 26.11
C GLY A 293 17.00 11.19 26.98
N GLY A 294 16.40 12.29 27.42
CA GLY A 294 16.81 13.06 28.57
C GLY A 294 16.28 12.33 29.80
N GLY A 295 17.22 11.83 30.59
CA GLY A 295 16.95 10.94 31.71
C GLY A 295 15.89 11.43 32.69
N ARG A 296 15.19 10.45 33.26
CA ARG A 296 14.80 10.48 34.66
C ARG A 296 15.63 9.46 35.41
#